data_AF-A0A7C6K913-F1
#
_entry.id   AF-A0A7C6K913-F1
#
_cell.length_a   1.000
_cell.length_b   1.000
_cell.length_c   1.000
_cell.angle_alpha   90.00
_cell.angle_beta   90.00
_cell.angle_gamma   90.00
#
_symmetry.space_group_name_H-M   'P 1'
#
loop_
_entity.id
_entity.type
_entity.pdbx_description
1 polymer ?
#
loop_
_entity_poly.entity_id
_entity_poly.type
_entity_poly.pdbx_seq_one_letter_code
_entity_poly.pdbx_strand_id
1 'polypeptide(L)'
;MNNNGENPGKVLDSPYDNVYWLSRMLINTDKYGGFGKNSDKMIELSKSINSTIKHFKGKAEEDIVDELSKTVRSVILEGRKKGTNIRRLLEDLCNELEERLITIQDYLILALTCEHVMTPINLGLARVPNDDKLFVESIAKALFESKGEKGLATIINLWDDLGTEGCIKAERIEVVQQYSSLKNYLDKELKDEEEKAIVLSAFCQEFERRLGQKRKGRAGGSLESVTSFILDYFGIKTTHKPEHFTAGLEVDRWVRCKDGWVIGISCKRTFRERWKQAYTTNTDMLNRHKIRNLWHVITYDRDLSDDKITEMGSHRAILYLPDNSPRYINASSHPGMKNYVRPITSFIEDLKEFI
;
A
#
# COMPACT_ATOMS: atom_id res chain seq x y z
N MET A 1 11.46 -14.82 -45.03
CA MET A 1 10.84 -14.78 -43.70
C MET A 1 11.76 -15.56 -42.77
N ASN A 2 12.65 -14.86 -42.06
CA ASN A 2 13.55 -15.49 -41.10
C ASN A 2 12.79 -15.72 -39.80
N ASN A 3 12.55 -16.99 -39.46
CA ASN A 3 12.11 -17.40 -38.13
C ASN A 3 13.30 -17.25 -37.16
N ASN A 4 13.44 -16.06 -36.57
CA ASN A 4 14.14 -15.93 -35.31
C ASN A 4 13.20 -16.42 -34.21
N GLY A 5 13.11 -17.75 -34.07
CA GLY A 5 12.53 -18.36 -32.88
C GLY A 5 13.52 -18.18 -31.75
N GLU A 6 13.37 -17.12 -30.95
CA GLU A 6 14.06 -17.00 -29.66
C GLU A 6 13.69 -18.22 -28.82
N ASN A 7 14.71 -18.97 -28.40
CA ASN A 7 14.54 -20.21 -27.64
C ASN A 7 14.27 -19.87 -26.17
N PRO A 8 13.07 -20.12 -25.63
CA PRO A 8 12.75 -19.81 -24.24
C PRO A 8 13.60 -20.57 -23.22
N GLY A 9 14.34 -21.62 -23.64
CA GLY A 9 15.27 -22.36 -22.78
C GLY A 9 16.44 -21.53 -22.25
N LYS A 10 16.88 -20.48 -22.96
CA LYS A 10 18.04 -19.68 -22.56
C LYS A 10 17.89 -18.92 -21.24
N VAL A 11 16.66 -18.52 -20.88
CA VAL A 11 16.41 -17.86 -19.59
C VAL A 11 16.63 -18.85 -18.45
N LEU A 12 16.16 -20.09 -18.61
CA LEU A 12 16.30 -21.15 -17.60
C LEU A 12 17.75 -21.65 -17.47
N ASP A 13 18.53 -21.51 -18.53
CA ASP A 13 19.93 -21.96 -18.56
C ASP A 13 20.92 -20.88 -18.09
N SER A 14 20.50 -19.61 -17.96
CA SER A 14 21.36 -18.53 -17.48
C SER A 14 21.51 -18.59 -15.96
N PRO A 15 22.74 -18.54 -15.41
CA PRO A 15 22.93 -18.50 -13.96
C PRO A 15 22.31 -17.24 -13.33
N TYR A 16 22.14 -16.16 -14.11
CA TYR A 16 21.50 -14.93 -13.66
C TYR A 16 20.00 -15.04 -13.39
N ASP A 17 19.32 -16.12 -13.81
CA ASP A 17 17.93 -16.40 -13.40
C ASP A 17 17.82 -16.53 -11.87
N ASN A 18 18.89 -16.99 -11.21
CA ASN A 18 18.96 -17.08 -9.76
C ASN A 18 18.76 -15.72 -9.06
N VAL A 19 19.00 -14.59 -9.72
CA VAL A 19 18.72 -13.26 -9.14
C VAL A 19 17.26 -13.15 -8.69
N TYR A 20 16.33 -13.64 -9.50
CA TYR A 20 14.91 -13.62 -9.16
C TYR A 20 14.62 -14.51 -7.95
N TRP A 21 15.07 -15.76 -7.98
CA TRP A 21 14.80 -16.73 -6.91
C TRP A 21 15.47 -16.35 -5.59
N LEU A 22 16.70 -15.87 -5.63
CA LEU A 22 17.41 -15.36 -4.45
C LEU A 22 16.68 -14.14 -3.87
N SER A 23 16.24 -13.18 -4.69
CA SER A 23 15.45 -12.04 -4.22
C SER A 23 14.18 -12.47 -3.48
N ARG A 24 13.50 -13.50 -4.01
CA ARG A 24 12.29 -14.10 -3.43
C ARG A 24 12.56 -14.81 -2.11
N MET A 25 13.65 -15.57 -2.03
CA MET A 25 14.07 -16.24 -0.80
C MET A 25 14.41 -15.21 0.27
N LEU A 26 15.28 -14.26 -0.04
CA LEU A 26 15.77 -13.26 0.92
C LEU A 26 14.65 -12.48 1.61
N ILE A 27 13.56 -12.16 0.91
CA ILE A 27 12.45 -11.36 1.47
C ILE A 27 11.34 -12.19 2.15
N ASN A 28 11.32 -13.51 1.98
CA ASN A 28 10.26 -14.37 2.52
C ASN A 28 10.35 -14.43 4.04
N THR A 29 9.36 -13.83 4.70
CA THR A 29 9.33 -13.69 6.17
C THR A 29 8.89 -14.98 6.84
N ASP A 30 7.98 -15.72 6.21
CA ASP A 30 7.38 -16.92 6.80
C ASP A 30 8.36 -18.10 6.79
N LYS A 31 9.11 -18.26 5.70
CA LYS A 31 10.07 -19.36 5.54
C LYS A 31 11.49 -19.01 6.04
N TYR A 32 11.91 -17.76 5.90
CA TYR A 32 13.32 -17.38 6.13
C TYR A 32 13.50 -16.13 7.00
N GLY A 33 12.45 -15.66 7.67
CA GLY A 33 12.55 -14.52 8.57
C GLY A 33 12.76 -13.16 7.90
N GLY A 34 12.78 -13.09 6.57
CA GLY A 34 12.83 -11.83 5.81
C GLY A 34 14.16 -11.09 5.95
N PHE A 35 15.28 -11.82 5.96
CA PHE A 35 16.65 -11.28 6.04
C PHE A 35 16.89 -10.09 5.08
N GLY A 36 16.39 -10.21 3.85
CA GLY A 36 16.50 -9.23 2.77
C GLY A 36 15.82 -7.88 3.01
N LYS A 37 15.10 -7.69 4.12
CA LYS A 37 14.56 -6.38 4.52
C LYS A 37 15.61 -5.44 5.10
N ASN A 38 16.75 -5.96 5.59
CA ASN A 38 17.80 -5.17 6.21
C ASN A 38 18.92 -4.87 5.20
N SER A 39 18.90 -3.67 4.62
CA SER A 39 19.89 -3.23 3.63
C SER A 39 21.35 -3.26 4.15
N ASP A 40 21.58 -2.93 5.42
CA ASP A 40 22.95 -2.92 5.97
C ASP A 40 23.52 -4.35 5.99
N LYS A 41 22.70 -5.33 6.39
CA LYS A 41 23.06 -6.75 6.35
C LYS A 41 23.26 -7.28 4.93
N MET A 42 22.48 -6.80 3.96
CA MET A 42 22.67 -7.16 2.54
C MET A 42 24.01 -6.62 2.00
N ILE A 43 24.37 -5.38 2.32
CA ILE A 43 25.64 -4.77 1.93
C ILE A 43 26.81 -5.50 2.61
N GLU A 44 26.69 -5.81 3.89
CA GLU A 44 27.69 -6.57 4.65
C GLU A 44 27.94 -7.96 4.03
N LEU A 45 26.87 -8.65 3.64
CA LEU A 45 26.95 -9.95 2.97
C LEU A 45 27.68 -9.86 1.63
N SER A 46 27.32 -8.91 0.77
CA SER A 46 28.01 -8.67 -0.51
C SER A 46 29.50 -8.38 -0.31
N LYS A 47 29.84 -7.49 0.63
CA LYS A 47 31.23 -7.13 0.94
C LYS A 47 32.03 -8.32 1.45
N SER A 48 31.41 -9.16 2.29
CA SER A 48 32.05 -10.35 2.86
C SER A 48 32.36 -11.36 1.76
N ILE A 49 31.40 -11.65 0.87
CA ILE A 49 31.61 -12.52 -0.31
C ILE A 49 32.79 -12.03 -1.15
N ASN A 50 32.76 -10.75 -1.55
CA ASN A 50 33.80 -10.15 -2.38
C ASN A 50 35.19 -10.15 -1.70
N SER A 51 35.23 -9.97 -0.38
CA SER A 51 36.47 -9.99 0.39
C SER A 51 37.05 -11.40 0.49
N THR A 52 36.20 -12.42 0.71
CA THR A 52 36.61 -13.83 0.75
C THR A 52 37.19 -14.26 -0.61
N ILE A 53 36.52 -13.94 -1.73
CA ILE A 53 37.03 -14.26 -3.07
C ILE A 53 38.41 -13.60 -3.31
N LYS A 54 38.58 -12.35 -2.91
CA LYS A 54 39.86 -11.64 -3.04
C LYS A 54 40.96 -12.24 -2.16
N HIS A 55 40.63 -12.64 -0.93
CA HIS A 55 41.60 -13.19 0.02
C HIS A 55 42.10 -14.58 -0.41
N PHE A 56 41.22 -15.41 -0.97
CA PHE A 56 41.55 -16.76 -1.43
C PHE A 56 41.93 -16.82 -2.91
N LYS A 57 42.29 -15.69 -3.52
CA LYS A 57 42.69 -15.64 -4.93
C LYS A 57 43.88 -16.59 -5.19
N GLY A 58 43.73 -17.50 -6.16
CA GLY A 58 44.75 -18.48 -6.53
C GLY A 58 44.71 -19.79 -5.75
N LYS A 59 43.72 -19.98 -4.87
CA LYS A 59 43.41 -21.28 -4.25
C LYS A 59 42.53 -22.13 -5.18
N ALA A 60 42.35 -23.41 -4.84
CA ALA A 60 41.42 -24.27 -5.54
C ALA A 60 39.98 -23.75 -5.35
N GLU A 61 39.15 -23.87 -6.38
CA GLU A 61 37.77 -23.36 -6.34
C GLU A 61 36.95 -23.98 -5.21
N GLU A 62 37.13 -25.28 -4.95
CA GLU A 62 36.47 -26.01 -3.86
C GLU A 62 36.77 -25.39 -2.49
N ASP A 63 38.03 -24.99 -2.24
CA ASP A 63 38.42 -24.31 -1.00
C ASP A 63 37.75 -22.93 -0.87
N ILE A 64 37.63 -22.21 -1.99
CA ILE A 64 37.00 -20.88 -2.03
C ILE A 64 35.50 -21.00 -1.74
N VAL A 65 34.83 -21.98 -2.35
CA VAL A 65 33.40 -22.23 -2.18
C VAL A 65 33.07 -22.65 -0.75
N ASP A 66 33.88 -23.55 -0.15
CA ASP A 66 33.71 -23.95 1.25
C ASP A 66 33.82 -22.75 2.21
N GLU A 67 34.82 -21.88 2.00
CA GLU A 67 34.97 -20.68 2.82
C GLU A 67 33.85 -19.64 2.58
N LEU A 68 33.38 -19.51 1.34
CA LEU A 68 32.25 -18.65 1.00
C LEU A 68 30.98 -19.11 1.71
N SER A 69 30.69 -20.41 1.71
CA SER A 69 29.56 -20.99 2.44
C SER A 69 29.60 -20.64 3.93
N LYS A 70 30.76 -20.86 4.58
CA LYS A 70 30.97 -20.50 6.00
C LYS A 70 30.80 -19.00 6.24
N THR A 71 31.34 -18.18 5.35
CA THR A 71 31.25 -16.71 5.43
C THR A 71 29.78 -16.25 5.36
N VAL A 72 29.04 -16.71 4.36
CA VAL A 72 27.62 -16.36 4.16
C VAL A 72 26.79 -16.79 5.36
N ARG A 73 26.97 -18.04 5.81
CA ARG A 73 26.29 -18.56 7.01
C ARG A 73 26.59 -17.72 8.23
N SER A 74 27.86 -17.35 8.46
CA SER A 74 28.26 -16.51 9.60
C SER A 74 27.55 -15.16 9.60
N VAL A 75 27.55 -14.45 8.46
CA VAL A 75 26.93 -13.12 8.32
C VAL A 75 25.41 -13.16 8.53
N ILE A 76 24.72 -14.14 7.93
CA ILE A 76 23.26 -14.28 8.05
C ILE A 76 22.85 -14.53 9.51
N LEU A 77 23.67 -15.30 10.23
CA LEU A 77 23.40 -15.80 11.57
C LEU A 77 23.95 -14.89 12.68
N GLU A 78 24.69 -13.84 12.32
CA GLU A 78 25.33 -12.94 13.27
C GLU A 78 24.31 -12.25 14.19
N GLY A 79 24.62 -12.17 15.49
CA GLY A 79 23.78 -11.49 16.49
C GLY A 79 22.47 -12.21 16.82
N ARG A 80 22.21 -13.41 16.29
CA ARG A 80 20.97 -14.18 16.52
C ARG A 80 21.17 -15.28 17.56
N LYS A 81 20.47 -15.15 18.69
CA LYS A 81 20.52 -16.12 19.79
C LYS A 81 19.99 -17.51 19.36
N LYS A 82 20.75 -18.55 19.71
CA LYS A 82 20.36 -19.96 19.52
C LYS A 82 19.04 -20.27 20.22
N GLY A 83 18.21 -21.12 19.60
CA GLY A 83 16.91 -21.52 20.11
C GLY A 83 15.76 -20.54 19.87
N THR A 84 16.00 -19.41 19.20
CA THR A 84 14.91 -18.50 18.80
C THR A 84 14.28 -18.93 17.47
N ASN A 85 12.99 -18.66 17.28
CA ASN A 85 12.33 -19.01 16.02
C ASN A 85 12.96 -18.28 14.81
N ILE A 86 13.36 -17.02 14.98
CA ILE A 86 14.05 -16.27 13.93
C ILE A 86 15.39 -16.90 13.56
N ARG A 87 16.14 -17.44 14.53
CA ARG A 87 17.39 -18.15 14.27
C ARG A 87 17.15 -19.40 13.43
N ARG A 88 16.13 -20.19 13.77
CA ARG A 88 15.74 -21.38 13.01
C ARG A 88 15.40 -21.05 11.54
N LEU A 89 14.59 -20.02 11.31
CA LEU A 89 14.24 -19.58 9.95
C LEU A 89 15.47 -19.13 9.14
N LEU A 90 16.44 -18.49 9.79
CA LEU A 90 17.69 -18.09 9.14
C LEU A 90 18.64 -19.27 8.90
N GLU A 91 18.59 -20.31 9.74
CA GLU A 91 19.29 -21.57 9.49
C GLU A 91 18.67 -22.31 8.29
N ASP A 92 17.35 -22.32 8.18
CA ASP A 92 16.63 -22.85 7.01
C ASP A 92 17.03 -22.10 5.73
N LEU A 93 17.22 -20.77 5.81
CA LEU A 93 17.76 -19.97 4.70
C LEU A 93 19.18 -20.40 4.32
N CYS A 94 20.07 -20.56 5.30
CA CYS A 94 21.46 -20.95 5.04
C CYS A 94 21.53 -22.32 4.36
N ASN A 95 20.75 -23.29 4.84
CA ASN A 95 20.72 -24.63 4.26
C ASN A 95 20.27 -24.60 2.79
N GLU A 96 19.23 -23.83 2.46
CA GLU A 96 18.76 -23.77 1.07
C GLU A 96 19.68 -22.93 0.15
N LEU A 97 20.43 -21.98 0.71
CA LEU A 97 21.49 -21.30 -0.03
C LEU A 97 22.66 -22.23 -0.30
N GLU A 98 23.07 -23.07 0.65
CA GLU A 98 24.14 -24.07 0.46
C GLU A 98 23.80 -25.07 -0.67
N GLU A 99 22.54 -25.45 -0.82
CA GLU A 99 22.09 -26.33 -1.92
C GLU A 99 22.13 -25.65 -3.29
N ARG A 100 22.06 -24.31 -3.34
CA ARG A 100 21.97 -23.52 -4.59
C ARG A 100 23.29 -22.89 -5.01
N LEU A 101 24.15 -22.56 -4.06
CA LEU A 101 25.39 -21.81 -4.29
C LEU A 101 26.58 -22.77 -4.38
N ILE A 102 26.77 -23.33 -5.57
CA ILE A 102 27.73 -24.43 -5.80
C ILE A 102 29.05 -23.91 -6.37
N THR A 103 29.01 -22.81 -7.10
CA THR A 103 30.17 -22.22 -7.80
C THR A 103 30.48 -20.82 -7.27
N ILE A 104 31.70 -20.32 -7.53
CA ILE A 104 32.05 -18.92 -7.21
C ILE A 104 31.08 -17.94 -7.90
N GLN A 105 30.62 -18.28 -9.11
CA GLN A 105 29.67 -17.46 -9.86
C GLN A 105 28.33 -17.31 -9.13
N ASP A 106 27.83 -18.37 -8.48
CA ASP A 106 26.58 -18.31 -7.72
C ASP A 106 26.68 -17.33 -6.54
N TYR A 107 27.82 -17.33 -5.84
CA TYR A 107 28.06 -16.37 -4.75
C TYR A 107 28.21 -14.93 -5.26
N LEU A 108 28.82 -14.72 -6.43
CA LEU A 108 28.85 -13.40 -7.07
C LEU A 108 27.45 -12.92 -7.46
N ILE A 109 26.59 -13.83 -7.93
CA ILE A 109 25.18 -13.54 -8.23
C ILE A 109 24.40 -13.23 -6.95
N LEU A 110 24.68 -13.94 -5.85
CA LEU A 110 24.14 -13.58 -4.54
C LEU A 110 24.59 -12.17 -4.14
N ALA A 111 25.87 -11.85 -4.22
CA ALA A 111 26.40 -10.52 -3.88
C ALA A 111 25.75 -9.41 -4.73
N LEU A 112 25.62 -9.63 -6.04
CA LEU A 112 24.89 -8.75 -6.96
C LEU A 112 23.44 -8.57 -6.54
N THR A 113 22.75 -9.67 -6.20
CA THR A 113 21.35 -9.65 -5.75
C THR A 113 21.21 -8.84 -4.46
N CYS A 114 22.16 -9.00 -3.53
CA CYS A 114 22.18 -8.29 -2.26
C CYS A 114 22.34 -6.78 -2.44
N GLU A 115 23.37 -6.38 -3.17
CA GLU A 115 23.84 -5.00 -3.25
C GLU A 115 23.12 -4.20 -4.31
N HIS A 116 22.89 -4.76 -5.50
CA HIS A 116 22.40 -4.03 -6.66
C HIS A 116 20.92 -4.27 -6.96
N VAL A 117 20.28 -5.27 -6.33
CA VAL A 117 18.85 -5.54 -6.49
C VAL A 117 18.09 -5.23 -5.20
N MET A 118 18.33 -5.99 -4.13
CA MET A 118 17.54 -5.92 -2.90
C MET A 118 17.71 -4.60 -2.16
N THR A 119 18.93 -4.09 -2.04
CA THR A 119 19.23 -2.83 -1.34
C THR A 119 18.56 -1.62 -2.02
N PRO A 120 18.69 -1.42 -3.35
CA PRO A 120 17.95 -0.39 -4.08
C PRO A 120 16.43 -0.50 -3.93
N ILE A 121 15.86 -1.71 -4.01
CA ILE A 121 14.42 -1.91 -3.80
C ILE A 121 14.01 -1.47 -2.39
N ASN A 122 14.76 -1.84 -1.36
CA ASN A 122 14.47 -1.43 0.02
C ASN A 122 14.53 0.10 0.18
N LEU A 123 15.54 0.75 -0.39
CA LEU A 123 15.69 2.20 -0.36
C LEU A 123 14.55 2.91 -1.08
N GLY A 124 14.20 2.46 -2.29
CA GLY A 124 13.10 3.02 -3.05
C GLY A 124 11.77 2.86 -2.31
N LEU A 125 11.50 1.67 -1.76
CA LEU A 125 10.29 1.42 -0.97
C LEU A 125 10.19 2.30 0.28
N ALA A 126 11.31 2.62 0.94
CA ALA A 126 11.33 3.49 2.10
C ALA A 126 11.01 4.95 1.75
N ARG A 127 11.39 5.38 0.53
CA ARG A 127 11.16 6.75 0.02
C ARG A 127 9.77 6.95 -0.58
N VAL A 128 9.14 5.88 -1.08
CA VAL A 128 7.73 5.94 -1.45
C VAL A 128 6.91 6.27 -0.20
N PRO A 129 6.04 7.29 -0.21
CA PRO A 129 5.20 7.62 0.93
C PRO A 129 4.37 6.42 1.42
N ASN A 130 4.29 6.27 2.75
CA ASN A 130 3.41 5.29 3.38
C ASN A 130 1.96 5.81 3.48
N ASP A 131 1.76 7.11 3.37
CA ASP A 131 0.45 7.77 3.53
C ASP A 131 0.40 9.05 2.69
N ASP A 132 -0.71 9.24 1.98
CA ASP A 132 -1.05 10.42 1.18
C ASP A 132 -1.31 11.65 2.07
N LYS A 133 -1.57 11.39 3.35
CA LYS A 133 -2.03 12.33 4.36
C LYS A 133 -1.18 13.59 4.48
N LEU A 134 0.13 13.53 4.64
CA LEU A 134 0.92 14.75 4.94
C LEU A 134 0.92 15.79 3.79
N PHE A 135 1.00 15.33 2.54
CA PHE A 135 0.94 16.22 1.39
C PHE A 135 -0.47 16.77 1.20
N VAL A 136 -1.47 15.90 1.27
CA VAL A 136 -2.85 16.31 1.06
C VAL A 136 -3.38 17.17 2.22
N GLU A 137 -2.99 16.92 3.47
CA GLU A 137 -3.34 17.73 4.65
C GLU A 137 -2.89 19.17 4.49
N SER A 138 -1.67 19.40 3.99
CA SER A 138 -1.14 20.75 3.80
C SER A 138 -1.94 21.55 2.76
N ILE A 139 -2.32 20.90 1.65
CA ILE A 139 -3.12 21.51 0.58
C ILE A 139 -4.58 21.68 1.02
N ALA A 140 -5.14 20.66 1.69
CA ALA A 140 -6.51 20.67 2.19
C ALA A 140 -6.70 21.74 3.26
N LYS A 141 -5.70 21.95 4.14
CA LYS A 141 -5.70 23.02 5.13
C LYS A 141 -5.73 24.39 4.46
N ALA A 142 -4.84 24.65 3.50
CA ALA A 142 -4.83 25.92 2.75
C ALA A 142 -6.16 26.15 1.99
N LEU A 143 -6.75 25.09 1.44
CA LEU A 143 -8.04 25.18 0.76
C LEU A 143 -9.19 25.47 1.73
N PHE A 144 -9.20 24.87 2.92
CA PHE A 144 -10.18 25.18 3.96
C PHE A 144 -9.99 26.58 4.53
N GLU A 145 -8.77 27.07 4.71
CA GLU A 145 -8.48 28.45 5.12
C GLU A 145 -9.02 29.47 4.09
N SER A 146 -8.99 29.11 2.80
CA SER A 146 -9.51 29.95 1.72
C SER A 146 -11.02 29.84 1.51
N LYS A 147 -11.61 28.64 1.61
CA LYS A 147 -12.98 28.34 1.14
C LYS A 147 -13.93 27.82 2.21
N GLY A 148 -13.44 27.45 3.39
CA GLY A 148 -14.25 26.87 4.46
C GLY A 148 -15.06 25.66 3.98
N GLU A 149 -16.31 25.55 4.42
CA GLU A 149 -17.22 24.43 4.09
C GLU A 149 -17.48 24.29 2.58
N LYS A 150 -17.37 25.38 1.78
CA LYS A 150 -17.45 25.33 0.31
C LYS A 150 -16.31 24.56 -0.35
N GLY A 151 -15.23 24.29 0.38
CA GLY A 151 -14.10 23.46 -0.05
C GLY A 151 -14.30 21.95 0.11
N LEU A 152 -15.34 21.49 0.81
CA LEU A 152 -15.51 20.08 1.20
C LEU A 152 -15.49 19.12 0.00
N ALA A 153 -16.31 19.37 -1.01
CA ALA A 153 -16.36 18.53 -2.21
C ALA A 153 -15.01 18.51 -2.95
N THR A 154 -14.34 19.67 -3.02
CA THR A 154 -13.03 19.78 -3.65
C THR A 154 -11.99 18.99 -2.88
N ILE A 155 -11.96 19.05 -1.54
CA ILE A 155 -10.99 18.31 -0.72
C ILE A 155 -11.21 16.81 -0.83
N ILE A 156 -12.45 16.34 -0.74
CA ILE A 156 -12.73 14.89 -0.83
C ILE A 156 -12.32 14.35 -2.21
N ASN A 157 -12.55 15.10 -3.30
CA ASN A 157 -12.08 14.72 -4.64
C ASN A 157 -10.56 14.84 -4.78
N LEU A 158 -9.97 15.93 -4.28
CA LEU A 158 -8.54 16.19 -4.36
C LEU A 158 -7.73 15.18 -3.54
N TRP A 159 -8.24 14.72 -2.41
CA TRP A 159 -7.59 13.72 -1.57
C TRP A 159 -7.57 12.35 -2.24
N ASP A 160 -8.62 12.02 -2.99
CA ASP A 160 -8.69 10.79 -3.79
C ASP A 160 -7.76 10.86 -5.01
N ASP A 161 -7.78 11.98 -5.74
CA ASP A 161 -7.02 12.18 -6.98
C ASP A 161 -5.51 12.44 -6.71
N LEU A 162 -5.16 13.32 -5.76
CA LEU A 162 -3.75 13.61 -5.42
C LEU A 162 -3.08 12.51 -4.60
N GLY A 163 -3.82 11.81 -3.74
CA GLY A 163 -3.25 10.70 -2.98
C GLY A 163 -2.82 9.57 -3.91
N THR A 164 -3.74 9.11 -4.75
CA THR A 164 -3.47 8.01 -5.68
C THR A 164 -2.45 8.39 -6.76
N GLU A 165 -2.62 9.53 -7.42
CA GLU A 165 -1.70 9.95 -8.51
C GLU A 165 -0.33 10.39 -7.96
N GLY A 166 -0.30 11.04 -6.79
CA GLY A 166 0.94 11.44 -6.12
C GLY A 166 1.78 10.25 -5.66
N CYS A 167 1.14 9.26 -5.01
CA CYS A 167 1.84 8.03 -4.65
C CYS A 167 2.32 7.27 -5.88
N ILE A 168 1.50 7.10 -6.92
CA ILE A 168 1.92 6.40 -8.15
C ILE A 168 3.07 7.14 -8.84
N LYS A 169 3.07 8.48 -8.86
CA LYS A 169 4.20 9.26 -9.38
C LYS A 169 5.46 9.05 -8.54
N ALA A 170 5.37 9.09 -7.22
CA ALA A 170 6.50 8.81 -6.33
C ALA A 170 7.04 7.39 -6.50
N GLU A 171 6.16 6.39 -6.62
CA GLU A 171 6.51 5.01 -6.95
C GLU A 171 7.28 4.94 -8.26
N ARG A 172 6.75 5.56 -9.32
CA ARG A 172 7.37 5.56 -10.64
C ARG A 172 8.74 6.24 -10.64
N ILE A 173 8.91 7.34 -9.91
CA ILE A 173 10.19 8.03 -9.77
C ILE A 173 11.23 7.08 -9.17
N GLU A 174 10.90 6.41 -8.07
CA GLU A 174 11.82 5.46 -7.42
C GLU A 174 12.13 4.26 -8.32
N VAL A 175 11.12 3.65 -8.96
CA VAL A 175 11.34 2.53 -9.89
C VAL A 175 12.29 2.93 -11.01
N VAL A 176 12.05 4.07 -11.68
CA VAL A 176 12.89 4.54 -12.78
C VAL A 176 14.31 4.84 -12.31
N GLN A 177 14.48 5.54 -11.20
CA GLN A 177 15.81 5.90 -10.68
C GLN A 177 16.65 4.68 -10.31
N GLN A 178 16.06 3.73 -9.57
CA GLN A 178 16.77 2.52 -9.15
C GLN A 178 17.03 1.59 -10.35
N TYR A 179 16.07 1.47 -11.28
CA TYR A 179 16.25 0.72 -12.52
C TYR A 179 17.38 1.29 -13.38
N SER A 180 17.41 2.60 -13.61
CA SER A 180 18.48 3.25 -14.37
C SER A 180 19.85 3.06 -13.72
N SER A 181 19.92 3.10 -12.39
CA SER A 181 21.16 2.86 -11.64
C SER A 181 21.67 1.43 -11.83
N LEU A 182 20.78 0.43 -11.70
CA LEU A 182 21.10 -0.97 -11.96
C LEU A 182 21.52 -1.19 -13.42
N LYS A 183 20.78 -0.65 -14.38
CA LYS A 183 21.13 -0.74 -15.80
C LYS A 183 22.54 -0.22 -16.08
N ASN A 184 22.88 0.96 -15.56
CA ASN A 184 24.20 1.57 -15.75
C ASN A 184 25.33 0.76 -15.12
N TYR A 185 25.04 0.02 -14.05
CA TYR A 185 25.98 -0.93 -13.45
C TYR A 185 26.15 -2.16 -14.34
N LEU A 186 25.05 -2.79 -14.76
CA LEU A 186 25.08 -3.98 -15.61
C LEU A 186 25.70 -3.71 -16.99
N ASP A 187 25.55 -2.51 -17.53
CA ASP A 187 26.21 -2.09 -18.77
C ASP A 187 27.75 -2.08 -18.68
N LYS A 188 28.30 -2.01 -17.47
CA LYS A 188 29.75 -2.06 -17.22
C LYS A 188 30.23 -3.47 -16.89
N GLU A 189 29.43 -4.24 -16.16
CA GLU A 189 29.82 -5.54 -15.63
C GLU A 189 29.47 -6.70 -16.56
N LEU A 190 28.38 -6.60 -17.33
CA LEU A 190 27.89 -7.65 -18.22
C LEU A 190 28.00 -7.21 -19.68
N LYS A 191 28.42 -8.13 -20.54
CA LYS A 191 28.47 -7.93 -21.99
C LYS A 191 27.24 -8.45 -22.71
N ASP A 192 26.59 -9.48 -22.17
CA ASP A 192 25.44 -10.12 -22.77
C ASP A 192 24.15 -9.34 -22.44
N GLU A 193 23.48 -8.84 -23.48
CA GLU A 193 22.22 -8.10 -23.34
C GLU A 193 21.06 -8.96 -22.82
N GLU A 194 21.07 -10.26 -23.09
CA GLU A 194 20.06 -11.21 -22.62
C GLU A 194 20.19 -11.41 -21.10
N GLU A 195 21.42 -11.58 -20.60
CA GLU A 195 21.68 -11.67 -19.15
C GLU A 195 21.32 -10.38 -18.42
N LYS A 196 21.63 -9.21 -19.00
CA LYS A 196 21.19 -7.91 -18.46
C LYS A 196 19.67 -7.85 -18.37
N ALA A 197 18.96 -8.30 -19.40
CA ALA A 197 17.51 -8.30 -19.44
C ALA A 197 16.92 -9.22 -18.35
N ILE A 198 17.53 -10.39 -18.12
CA ILE A 198 17.13 -11.32 -17.05
C ILE A 198 17.22 -10.63 -15.69
N VAL A 199 18.36 -10.01 -15.35
CA VAL A 199 18.56 -9.32 -14.06
C VAL A 199 17.60 -8.13 -13.91
N LEU A 200 17.45 -7.30 -14.95
CA LEU A 200 16.55 -6.15 -14.95
C LEU A 200 15.08 -6.56 -14.80
N SER A 201 14.69 -7.69 -15.41
CA SER A 201 13.34 -8.24 -15.27
C SER A 201 13.07 -8.72 -13.85
N ALA A 202 14.02 -9.42 -13.24
CA ALA A 202 13.93 -9.88 -11.85
C ALA A 202 13.76 -8.70 -10.88
N PHE A 203 14.53 -7.63 -11.09
CA PHE A 203 14.42 -6.38 -10.33
C PHE A 203 13.01 -5.77 -10.45
N CYS A 204 12.51 -5.58 -11.67
CA CYS A 204 11.19 -4.99 -11.90
C CYS A 204 10.06 -5.82 -11.28
N GLN A 205 10.11 -7.15 -11.47
CA GLN A 205 9.10 -8.07 -10.93
C GLN A 205 9.05 -7.99 -9.40
N GLU A 206 10.20 -8.03 -8.74
CA GLU A 206 10.25 -7.99 -7.28
C GLU A 206 9.88 -6.62 -6.71
N PHE A 207 10.30 -5.52 -7.37
CA PHE A 207 9.96 -4.16 -6.95
C PHE A 207 8.45 -3.91 -7.08
N GLU A 208 7.85 -4.19 -8.24
CA GLU A 208 6.40 -4.00 -8.46
C GLU A 208 5.55 -4.87 -7.54
N ARG A 209 6.00 -6.09 -7.25
CA ARG A 209 5.32 -6.95 -6.29
C ARG A 209 5.27 -6.30 -4.91
N ARG A 210 6.39 -5.77 -4.42
CA ARG A 210 6.47 -5.13 -3.10
C ARG A 210 5.73 -3.81 -3.05
N LEU A 211 5.74 -3.03 -4.14
CA LEU A 211 4.88 -1.87 -4.33
C LEU A 211 3.40 -2.27 -4.28
N GLY A 212 3.02 -3.36 -4.95
CA GLY A 212 1.67 -3.93 -4.88
C GLY A 212 1.24 -4.28 -3.46
N GLN A 213 2.14 -4.84 -2.65
CA GLN A 213 1.86 -5.10 -1.23
C GLN A 213 1.69 -3.80 -0.43
N LYS A 214 2.53 -2.79 -0.66
CA LYS A 214 2.42 -1.46 -0.04
C LYS A 214 1.12 -0.76 -0.44
N ARG A 215 0.72 -0.81 -1.72
CA ARG A 215 -0.56 -0.31 -2.25
C ARG A 215 -1.75 -0.93 -1.53
N LYS A 216 -1.75 -2.25 -1.31
CA LYS A 216 -2.82 -2.94 -0.53
C LYS A 216 -2.92 -2.43 0.91
N GLY A 217 -1.78 -2.12 1.55
CA GLY A 217 -1.74 -1.51 2.87
C GLY A 217 -2.34 -0.10 2.88
N ARG A 218 -2.03 0.74 1.88
CA ARG A 218 -2.55 2.12 1.78
C ARG A 218 -4.05 2.20 1.50
N ALA A 219 -4.56 1.34 0.62
CA ALA A 219 -5.98 1.32 0.23
C ALA A 219 -6.94 1.09 1.41
N GLY A 220 -6.47 0.50 2.52
CA GLY A 220 -7.26 0.31 3.73
C GLY A 220 -7.45 1.57 4.60
N GLY A 221 -6.69 2.66 4.37
CA GLY A 221 -6.65 3.81 5.29
C GLY A 221 -7.01 5.20 4.72
N SER A 222 -7.03 5.40 3.40
CA SER A 222 -7.08 6.77 2.85
C SER A 222 -8.44 7.48 2.98
N LEU A 223 -9.59 6.81 2.82
CA LEU A 223 -10.91 7.46 2.94
C LEU A 223 -11.31 7.77 4.39
N GLU A 224 -10.99 6.85 5.31
CA GLU A 224 -11.18 7.05 6.76
C GLU A 224 -10.34 8.24 7.26
N SER A 225 -9.18 8.48 6.64
CA SER A 225 -8.31 9.62 6.93
C SER A 225 -8.92 10.96 6.51
N VAL A 226 -9.68 11.01 5.40
CA VAL A 226 -10.38 12.23 4.95
C VAL A 226 -11.46 12.63 5.94
N THR A 227 -12.32 11.68 6.33
CA THR A 227 -13.38 11.94 7.30
C THR A 227 -12.79 12.42 8.63
N SER A 228 -11.69 11.80 9.09
CA SER A 228 -10.98 12.24 10.30
C SER A 228 -10.45 13.67 10.16
N PHE A 229 -9.74 13.96 9.08
CA PHE A 229 -9.15 15.27 8.83
C PHE A 229 -10.21 16.38 8.77
N ILE A 230 -11.32 16.14 8.08
CA ILE A 230 -12.42 17.11 7.98
C ILE A 230 -12.98 17.40 9.37
N LEU A 231 -13.32 16.36 10.14
CA LEU A 231 -13.90 16.53 11.48
C LEU A 231 -12.93 17.21 12.44
N ASP A 232 -11.65 16.81 12.44
CA ASP A 232 -10.61 17.41 13.27
C ASP A 232 -10.37 18.89 12.92
N TYR A 233 -10.34 19.24 11.63
CA TYR A 233 -10.19 20.62 11.17
C TYR A 233 -11.30 21.53 11.69
N PHE A 234 -12.55 21.03 11.69
CA PHE A 234 -13.70 21.78 12.21
C PHE A 234 -13.92 21.60 13.73
N GLY A 235 -13.00 20.93 14.44
CA GLY A 235 -13.06 20.76 15.90
C GLY A 235 -14.15 19.80 16.37
N ILE A 236 -14.62 18.89 15.52
CA ILE A 236 -15.69 17.94 15.81
C ILE A 236 -15.11 16.67 16.43
N LYS A 237 -15.44 16.43 17.71
CA LYS A 237 -14.96 15.24 18.44
C LYS A 237 -15.67 13.97 17.97
N THR A 238 -14.89 12.97 17.60
CA THR A 238 -15.39 11.64 17.27
C THR A 238 -15.44 10.73 18.50
N THR A 239 -16.27 9.70 18.46
CA THR A 239 -16.41 8.66 19.48
C THR A 239 -16.13 7.30 18.87
N HIS A 240 -15.86 6.30 19.71
CA HIS A 240 -15.79 4.91 19.27
C HIS A 240 -17.16 4.43 18.76
N LYS A 241 -17.08 3.40 17.90
CA LYS A 241 -18.24 2.63 17.43
C LYS A 241 -19.10 2.18 18.63
N PRO A 242 -20.44 2.21 18.52
CA PRO A 242 -21.31 1.72 19.58
C PRO A 242 -20.96 0.29 19.99
N GLU A 243 -20.92 0.04 21.30
CA GLU A 243 -20.60 -1.29 21.85
C GLU A 243 -21.55 -2.35 21.29
N HIS A 244 -21.00 -3.53 20.98
CA HIS A 244 -21.72 -4.68 20.41
C HIS A 244 -22.39 -4.44 19.06
N PHE A 245 -22.10 -3.33 18.37
CA PHE A 245 -22.55 -3.13 16.99
C PHE A 245 -21.74 -4.02 16.04
N THR A 246 -22.26 -5.19 15.70
CA THR A 246 -21.60 -6.19 14.84
C THR A 246 -22.02 -6.13 13.38
N ALA A 247 -22.94 -5.23 13.01
CA ALA A 247 -23.34 -5.07 11.62
C ALA A 247 -22.14 -4.60 10.78
N GLY A 248 -21.96 -5.22 9.61
CA GLY A 248 -20.94 -4.88 8.61
C GLY A 248 -21.25 -3.58 7.87
N LEU A 249 -21.77 -2.57 8.57
CA LEU A 249 -22.01 -1.25 7.97
C LEU A 249 -20.68 -0.52 7.79
N GLU A 250 -20.48 0.01 6.59
CA GLU A 250 -19.31 0.83 6.24
C GLU A 250 -19.46 2.25 6.80
N VAL A 251 -19.17 2.42 8.09
CA VAL A 251 -19.14 3.70 8.79
C VAL A 251 -17.70 4.06 9.15
N ASP A 252 -17.22 5.22 8.71
CA ASP A 252 -15.83 5.65 8.94
C ASP A 252 -15.66 6.23 10.35
N ARG A 253 -16.59 7.09 10.78
CA ARG A 253 -16.52 7.80 12.06
C ARG A 253 -17.87 7.86 12.75
N TRP A 254 -17.85 7.97 14.07
CA TRP A 254 -19.04 8.16 14.89
C TRP A 254 -18.93 9.48 15.63
N VAL A 255 -20.04 10.22 15.71
CA VAL A 255 -20.14 11.49 16.44
C VAL A 255 -21.28 11.41 17.43
N ARG A 256 -21.02 11.79 18.69
CA ARG A 256 -22.01 11.75 19.77
C ARG A 256 -22.76 13.07 19.86
N CYS A 257 -24.08 13.00 19.86
CA CYS A 257 -24.99 14.14 19.97
C CYS A 257 -25.21 14.53 21.45
N LYS A 258 -25.72 15.75 21.70
CA LYS A 258 -26.07 16.26 23.05
C LYS A 258 -27.04 15.37 23.82
N ASP A 259 -27.93 14.67 23.12
CA ASP A 259 -28.93 13.77 23.70
C ASP A 259 -28.42 12.33 23.94
N GLY A 260 -27.13 12.09 23.68
CA GLY A 260 -26.48 10.81 23.88
C GLY A 260 -26.69 9.80 22.75
N TRP A 261 -27.40 10.16 21.67
CA TRP A 261 -27.43 9.38 20.44
C TRP A 261 -26.16 9.60 19.62
N VAL A 262 -25.92 8.74 18.62
CA VAL A 262 -24.76 8.85 17.72
C VAL A 262 -25.19 8.95 16.26
N ILE A 263 -24.39 9.66 15.48
CA ILE A 263 -24.47 9.73 14.02
C ILE A 263 -23.26 8.97 13.46
N GLY A 264 -23.51 8.00 12.58
CA GLY A 264 -22.46 7.34 11.82
C GLY A 264 -22.19 8.14 10.55
N ILE A 265 -20.92 8.43 10.25
CA ILE A 265 -20.50 9.25 9.11
C ILE A 265 -19.61 8.39 8.19
N SER A 266 -19.89 8.46 6.89
CA SER A 266 -19.01 7.90 5.86
C SER A 266 -18.80 8.90 4.73
N CYS A 267 -17.55 9.11 4.31
CA CYS A 267 -17.23 9.87 3.10
C CYS A 267 -16.94 8.87 1.96
N LYS A 268 -17.60 9.03 0.81
CA LYS A 268 -17.44 8.14 -0.34
C LYS A 268 -17.39 8.93 -1.63
N ARG A 269 -16.58 8.49 -2.59
CA ARG A 269 -16.63 9.06 -3.95
C ARG A 269 -17.90 8.64 -4.68
N THR A 270 -18.16 7.33 -4.72
CA THR A 270 -19.35 6.70 -5.32
C THR A 270 -19.82 5.56 -4.42
N PHE A 271 -21.06 5.14 -4.56
CA PHE A 271 -21.59 3.99 -3.83
C PHE A 271 -21.45 2.66 -4.58
N ARG A 272 -21.61 2.70 -5.90
CA ARG A 272 -21.75 1.57 -6.81
C ARG A 272 -22.69 0.50 -6.26
N GLU A 273 -22.25 -0.75 -6.15
CA GLU A 273 -22.93 -1.87 -5.51
C GLU A 273 -22.83 -1.88 -3.97
N ARG A 274 -21.85 -1.16 -3.41
CA ARG A 274 -21.53 -1.12 -1.97
C ARG A 274 -22.52 -0.32 -1.12
N TRP A 275 -23.46 0.41 -1.74
CA TRP A 275 -24.54 1.06 -0.99
C TRP A 275 -25.33 0.11 -0.08
N LYS A 276 -25.42 -1.18 -0.42
CA LYS A 276 -26.05 -2.21 0.42
C LYS A 276 -25.39 -2.42 1.78
N GLN A 277 -24.14 -1.98 1.93
CA GLN A 277 -23.38 -2.01 3.17
C GLN A 277 -23.37 -0.64 3.87
N ALA A 278 -23.99 0.38 3.28
CA ALA A 278 -24.04 1.73 3.85
C ALA A 278 -25.23 1.93 4.79
N TYR A 279 -26.26 1.08 4.72
CA TYR A 279 -27.45 1.16 5.54
C TYR A 279 -27.91 -0.23 6.02
N THR A 280 -28.87 -0.26 6.94
CA THR A 280 -29.49 -1.50 7.44
C THR A 280 -31.00 -1.39 7.40
N THR A 281 -31.67 -2.47 7.05
CA THR A 281 -33.14 -2.60 7.13
C THR A 281 -33.61 -2.87 8.56
N ASN A 282 -32.70 -3.19 9.49
CA ASN A 282 -33.02 -3.46 10.89
C ASN A 282 -32.98 -2.16 11.71
N THR A 283 -34.08 -1.41 11.69
CA THR A 283 -34.23 -0.14 12.44
C THR A 283 -34.19 -0.34 13.96
N ASP A 284 -34.63 -1.49 14.47
CA ASP A 284 -34.54 -1.83 15.90
C ASP A 284 -33.10 -1.97 16.37
N MET A 285 -32.22 -2.46 15.50
CA MET A 285 -30.78 -2.49 15.78
C MET A 285 -30.22 -1.07 15.89
N LEU A 286 -30.62 -0.14 15.02
CA LEU A 286 -30.23 1.27 15.16
C LEU A 286 -30.72 1.86 16.49
N ASN A 287 -31.97 1.59 16.88
CA ASN A 287 -32.53 2.06 18.16
C ASN A 287 -31.76 1.51 19.37
N ARG A 288 -31.48 0.20 19.40
CA ARG A 288 -30.75 -0.44 20.51
C ARG A 288 -29.36 0.16 20.72
N HIS A 289 -28.68 0.54 19.63
CA HIS A 289 -27.36 1.17 19.68
C HIS A 289 -27.40 2.70 19.70
N LYS A 290 -28.59 3.30 19.89
CA LYS A 290 -28.82 4.76 19.90
C LYS A 290 -28.25 5.47 18.67
N ILE A 291 -28.40 4.85 17.49
CA ILE A 291 -27.98 5.42 16.21
C ILE A 291 -29.12 6.22 15.63
N ARG A 292 -28.89 7.52 15.54
CA ARG A 292 -29.86 8.50 15.07
C ARG A 292 -29.99 8.45 13.55
N ASN A 293 -28.86 8.59 12.87
CA ASN A 293 -28.78 8.57 11.40
C ASN A 293 -27.43 8.03 10.92
N LEU A 294 -27.40 7.62 9.66
CA LEU A 294 -26.20 7.27 8.91
C LEU A 294 -26.00 8.33 7.83
N TRP A 295 -24.99 9.17 7.97
CA TRP A 295 -24.70 10.27 7.07
C TRP A 295 -23.64 9.85 6.06
N HIS A 296 -23.95 10.04 4.79
CA HIS A 296 -23.04 9.70 3.70
C HIS A 296 -22.72 10.93 2.88
N VAL A 297 -21.46 11.35 2.90
CA VAL A 297 -20.96 12.47 2.13
C VAL A 297 -20.42 11.93 0.80
N ILE A 298 -21.04 12.33 -0.31
CA ILE A 298 -20.79 11.75 -1.64
C ILE A 298 -20.40 12.84 -2.62
N THR A 299 -19.28 12.66 -3.32
CA THR A 299 -18.80 13.65 -4.29
C THR A 299 -19.13 13.34 -5.74
N TYR A 300 -19.43 12.08 -6.07
CA TYR A 300 -19.84 11.66 -7.40
C TYR A 300 -21.11 10.80 -7.29
N ASP A 301 -22.24 11.39 -7.66
CA ASP A 301 -23.58 10.86 -7.39
C ASP A 301 -24.31 10.35 -8.65
N ARG A 302 -23.59 10.20 -9.76
CA ARG A 302 -24.20 9.73 -11.03
C ARG A 302 -24.77 8.32 -10.93
N ASP A 303 -24.26 7.51 -10.00
CA ASP A 303 -24.70 6.13 -9.76
C ASP A 303 -25.80 6.00 -8.69
N LEU A 304 -26.24 7.13 -8.10
CA LEU A 304 -27.43 7.17 -7.27
C LEU A 304 -28.67 7.22 -8.16
N SER A 305 -29.51 6.19 -8.05
CA SER A 305 -30.88 6.19 -8.57
C SER A 305 -31.86 6.67 -7.50
N ASP A 306 -33.06 7.04 -7.92
CA ASP A 306 -34.13 7.48 -7.00
C ASP A 306 -34.51 6.34 -6.04
N ASP A 307 -34.48 5.09 -6.51
CA ASP A 307 -34.66 3.89 -5.68
C ASP A 307 -33.60 3.79 -4.58
N LYS A 308 -32.31 4.00 -4.90
CA LYS A 308 -31.24 3.97 -3.90
C LYS A 308 -31.44 5.05 -2.84
N ILE A 309 -31.76 6.27 -3.27
CA ILE A 309 -31.98 7.41 -2.37
C ILE A 309 -33.16 7.12 -1.43
N THR A 310 -34.27 6.63 -1.99
CA THR A 310 -35.50 6.38 -1.23
C THR A 310 -35.33 5.20 -0.27
N GLU A 311 -34.72 4.10 -0.72
CA GLU A 311 -34.47 2.91 0.08
C GLU A 311 -33.56 3.23 1.28
N MET A 312 -32.41 3.87 1.03
CA MET A 312 -31.49 4.25 2.09
C MET A 312 -32.10 5.29 3.04
N GLY A 313 -32.76 6.30 2.49
CA GLY A 313 -33.40 7.38 3.25
C GLY A 313 -34.50 6.88 4.18
N SER A 314 -35.31 5.93 3.70
CA SER A 314 -36.33 5.24 4.50
C SER A 314 -35.73 4.49 5.70
N HIS A 315 -34.41 4.28 5.72
CA HIS A 315 -33.68 3.56 6.75
C HIS A 315 -32.65 4.46 7.47
N ARG A 316 -33.03 5.74 7.64
CA ARG A 316 -32.31 6.78 8.39
C ARG A 316 -30.99 7.22 7.77
N ALA A 317 -30.73 6.90 6.51
CA ALA A 317 -29.60 7.47 5.80
C ALA A 317 -29.88 8.93 5.41
N ILE A 318 -28.86 9.79 5.49
CA ILE A 318 -28.89 11.16 4.94
C ILE A 318 -27.72 11.28 3.97
N LEU A 319 -28.01 11.67 2.73
CA LEU A 319 -27.03 11.78 1.66
C LEU A 319 -26.65 13.25 1.46
N TYR A 320 -25.39 13.59 1.76
CA TYR A 320 -24.82 14.89 1.46
C TYR A 320 -24.20 14.85 0.06
N LEU A 321 -24.78 15.59 -0.87
CA LEU A 321 -24.47 15.56 -2.30
C LEU A 321 -23.88 16.91 -2.76
N PRO A 322 -23.12 16.97 -3.87
CA PRO A 322 -22.57 18.24 -4.35
C PRO A 322 -23.70 19.22 -4.66
N ASP A 323 -23.61 20.45 -4.15
CA ASP A 323 -24.69 21.43 -4.17
C ASP A 323 -25.28 21.71 -5.56
N ASN A 324 -24.44 21.60 -6.59
CA ASN A 324 -24.80 21.88 -7.97
C ASN A 324 -25.04 20.60 -8.80
N SER A 325 -25.07 19.42 -8.18
CA SER A 325 -25.27 18.18 -8.92
C SER A 325 -26.73 18.10 -9.42
N PRO A 326 -26.95 17.62 -10.66
CA PRO A 326 -28.31 17.41 -11.15
C PRO A 326 -29.11 16.46 -10.26
N ARG A 327 -28.44 15.48 -9.63
CA ARG A 327 -29.10 14.52 -8.74
C ARG A 327 -29.59 15.18 -7.45
N TYR A 328 -28.78 16.03 -6.82
CA TYR A 328 -29.19 16.79 -5.65
C TYR A 328 -30.34 17.74 -5.97
N ILE A 329 -30.22 18.53 -7.05
CA ILE A 329 -31.25 19.50 -7.46
C ILE A 329 -32.59 18.80 -7.70
N ASN A 330 -32.59 17.66 -8.38
CA ASN A 330 -33.80 16.88 -8.60
C ASN A 330 -34.36 16.33 -7.27
N ALA A 331 -33.55 15.57 -6.52
CA ALA A 331 -34.01 14.91 -5.29
C ALA A 331 -34.44 15.88 -4.18
N SER A 332 -33.79 17.04 -4.05
CA SER A 332 -34.18 18.08 -3.08
C SER A 332 -35.49 18.78 -3.41
N SER A 333 -35.87 18.82 -4.69
CA SER A 333 -37.18 19.32 -5.12
C SER A 333 -38.29 18.28 -5.04
N HIS A 334 -37.94 16.99 -4.94
CA HIS A 334 -38.89 15.89 -4.99
C HIS A 334 -39.54 15.62 -3.62
N PRO A 335 -40.88 15.63 -3.48
CA PRO A 335 -41.57 15.50 -2.19
C PRO A 335 -41.19 14.26 -1.38
N GLY A 336 -40.91 13.13 -2.05
CA GLY A 336 -40.55 11.87 -1.42
C GLY A 336 -39.05 11.67 -1.14
N MET A 337 -38.17 12.53 -1.65
CA MET A 337 -36.71 12.39 -1.50
C MET A 337 -36.04 13.57 -0.80
N LYS A 338 -36.70 14.74 -0.75
CA LYS A 338 -36.12 15.98 -0.22
C LYS A 338 -35.57 15.88 1.20
N ASN A 339 -36.13 15.00 2.02
CA ASN A 339 -35.70 14.81 3.42
C ASN A 339 -34.50 13.84 3.55
N TYR A 340 -34.11 13.17 2.47
CA TYR A 340 -33.02 12.18 2.44
C TYR A 340 -31.74 12.73 1.84
N VAL A 341 -31.79 13.91 1.21
CA VAL A 341 -30.64 14.56 0.58
C VAL A 341 -30.41 15.95 1.17
N ARG A 342 -29.14 16.34 1.27
CA ARG A 342 -28.69 17.66 1.72
C ARG A 342 -27.49 18.12 0.88
N PRO A 343 -27.24 19.44 0.77
CA PRO A 343 -26.06 19.92 0.06
C PRO A 343 -24.80 19.63 0.89
N ILE A 344 -23.71 19.24 0.24
CA ILE A 344 -22.46 18.86 0.92
C ILE A 344 -21.90 20.01 1.76
N THR A 345 -22.15 21.26 1.38
CA THR A 345 -21.70 22.41 2.16
C THR A 345 -22.42 22.56 3.50
N SER A 346 -23.65 22.05 3.65
CA SER A 346 -24.35 22.10 4.95
C SER A 346 -23.87 21.04 5.93
N PHE A 347 -23.04 20.08 5.49
CA PHE A 347 -22.66 18.92 6.29
C PHE A 347 -22.10 19.27 7.68
N ILE A 348 -21.19 20.25 7.75
CA ILE A 348 -20.54 20.62 9.00
C ILE A 348 -21.47 21.45 9.89
N GLU A 349 -22.20 22.39 9.30
CA GLU A 349 -23.21 23.19 10.01
C GLU A 349 -24.29 22.29 10.61
N ASP A 350 -24.85 21.38 9.80
CA ASP A 350 -25.84 20.40 10.23
C ASP A 350 -25.32 19.53 11.38
N LEU A 351 -24.06 19.09 11.32
CA LEU A 351 -23.46 18.28 12.38
C LEU A 351 -23.33 19.07 13.69
N LYS A 352 -22.97 20.36 13.60
CA LYS A 352 -22.85 21.29 14.75
C LYS A 352 -24.18 21.55 15.46
N GLU A 353 -25.31 21.41 14.77
CA GLU A 353 -26.61 21.53 15.44
C GLU A 353 -26.86 20.40 16.46
N PHE A 354 -26.31 19.21 16.21
CA PHE A 354 -26.51 18.02 17.05
C PHE A 354 -25.47 17.85 18.17
N ILE A 355 -24.27 18.43 18.02
CA ILE A 355 -23.15 18.38 18.99
C ILE A 355 -23.09 19.63 19.87
#